data_AF-A0A2V5UB82-F1
#
_entry.id   AF-A0A2V5UB82-F1
#
_cell.length_a   1.000
_cell.length_b   1.000
_cell.length_c   1.000
_cell.angle_alpha   90.00
_cell.angle_beta   90.00
_cell.angle_gamma   90.00
#
_symmetry.space_group_name_H-M   'P 1'
#
loop_
_entity.id
_entity.type
_entity.pdbx_description
1 polymer ?
#
loop_
_entity_poly.entity_id
_entity_poly.type
_entity_poly.pdbx_seq_one_letter_code
_entity_poly.pdbx_strand_id
1 'polypeptide(L)'
;QFPKELLERSDKGREAVAACSKIDSSLITPEAIVDAVHSHPEVATELRSILSARHPSQLYEAFFEGIVLFAILWFVRTRTRQPNGVLTGLFFICYAIFRIIIENFREPDAELIGPFTRGQFFSFFLIAIGVGFVVAAKKHPPFPRKISS
;
A
#
# COMPACT_ATOMS: atom_id res chain seq x y z
N GLN A 1 -10.00 10.28 5.80
CA GLN A 1 -10.78 9.63 4.73
C GLN A 1 -11.95 8.91 5.40
N PHE A 2 -13.18 9.31 5.10
CA PHE A 2 -14.38 8.76 5.75
C PHE A 2 -14.59 7.29 5.36
N PRO A 3 -15.00 6.40 6.26
CA PRO A 3 -15.11 4.98 5.97
C PRO A 3 -16.33 4.74 5.07
N LYS A 4 -16.05 4.51 3.79
CA LYS A 4 -17.03 4.08 2.78
C LYS A 4 -17.74 2.77 3.14
N GLU A 5 -17.25 2.06 4.16
CA GLU A 5 -17.87 0.88 4.76
C GLU A 5 -19.32 1.11 5.22
N LEU A 6 -19.69 2.34 5.60
CA LEU A 6 -21.07 2.69 5.95
C LEU A 6 -22.01 2.62 4.74
N LEU A 7 -21.49 2.86 3.54
CA LEU A 7 -22.23 2.89 2.27
C LEU A 7 -22.13 1.55 1.54
N GLU A 8 -21.01 0.85 1.66
CA GLU A 8 -20.72 -0.40 0.93
C GLU A 8 -21.11 -1.67 1.70
N ARG A 9 -21.06 -1.66 3.04
CA ARG A 9 -21.33 -2.85 3.88
C ARG A 9 -22.65 -2.67 4.61
N SER A 10 -23.71 -3.27 4.04
CA SER A 10 -25.10 -3.23 4.56
C SER A 10 -25.20 -3.39 6.07
N ASP A 11 -24.41 -4.30 6.66
CA ASP A 11 -24.55 -4.66 8.07
C ASP A 11 -23.96 -3.60 9.02
N LYS A 12 -22.77 -3.06 8.71
CA LYS A 12 -22.16 -1.97 9.49
C LYS A 12 -22.90 -0.64 9.29
N GLY A 13 -23.42 -0.39 8.08
CA GLY A 13 -24.27 0.77 7.81
C GLY A 13 -25.57 0.74 8.62
N ARG A 14 -26.22 -0.43 8.73
CA ARG A 14 -27.42 -0.63 9.57
C ARG A 14 -27.13 -0.47 11.06
N GLU A 15 -26.00 -1.02 11.53
CA GLU A 15 -25.57 -0.88 12.93
C GLU A 15 -25.29 0.58 13.29
N ALA A 16 -24.63 1.31 12.40
CA ALA A 16 -24.40 2.75 12.54
C ALA A 16 -25.70 3.55 12.55
N VAL A 17 -26.66 3.24 11.66
CA VAL A 17 -27.99 3.87 11.68
C VAL A 17 -28.72 3.58 12.98
N ALA A 18 -28.72 2.34 13.45
CA ALA A 18 -29.39 1.96 14.70
C ALA A 18 -28.77 2.59 15.96
N ALA A 19 -27.47 2.88 15.94
CA ALA A 19 -26.79 3.59 17.01
C ALA A 19 -27.03 5.10 16.93
N CYS A 20 -26.89 5.71 15.74
CA CYS A 20 -27.04 7.15 15.55
C CYS A 20 -28.50 7.62 15.67
N SER A 21 -29.48 6.78 15.30
CA SER A 21 -30.91 7.09 15.45
C SER A 21 -31.35 7.24 16.92
N LYS A 22 -30.57 6.72 17.87
CA LYS A 22 -30.83 6.89 19.32
C LYS A 22 -30.39 8.26 19.83
N ILE A 23 -29.47 8.92 19.12
CA ILE A 23 -28.95 10.25 19.43
C ILE A 23 -29.85 11.29 18.76
N ASP A 24 -30.14 11.09 17.47
CA ASP A 24 -31.02 11.95 16.69
C ASP A 24 -31.90 11.10 15.77
N SER A 25 -33.22 11.19 16.00
CA SER A 25 -34.25 10.46 15.26
C SER A 25 -34.30 10.78 13.75
N SER A 26 -33.66 11.87 13.30
CA SER A 26 -33.57 12.25 11.89
C SER A 26 -32.46 11.49 11.13
N LEU A 27 -31.55 10.81 11.84
CA LEU A 27 -30.41 10.08 11.28
C LEU A 27 -30.77 8.65 10.86
N ILE A 28 -31.67 8.53 9.88
CA ILE A 28 -32.23 7.25 9.41
C ILE A 28 -31.46 6.70 8.20
N THR A 29 -30.65 7.54 7.55
CA THR A 29 -29.86 7.17 6.37
C THR A 29 -28.37 7.36 6.63
N PRO A 30 -27.51 6.49 6.06
CA PRO A 30 -26.05 6.63 6.16
C PRO A 30 -25.54 7.98 5.66
N GLU A 31 -26.19 8.57 4.66
CA GLU A 31 -25.83 9.87 4.10
C GLU A 31 -26.13 11.02 5.09
N ALA A 32 -27.29 10.98 5.76
CA ALA A 32 -27.63 11.97 6.78
C ALA A 32 -26.66 11.92 7.96
N ILE A 33 -26.18 10.72 8.32
CA ILE A 33 -25.17 10.51 9.34
C ILE A 33 -23.82 11.12 8.93
N VAL A 34 -23.43 10.98 7.65
CA VAL A 34 -22.19 11.56 7.12
C VAL A 34 -22.22 13.09 7.18
N ASP A 35 -23.35 13.70 6.79
CA ASP A 35 -23.52 15.15 6.84
C ASP A 35 -23.60 15.67 8.29
N ALA A 36 -24.21 14.89 9.19
CA ALA A 36 -24.38 15.25 10.60
C ALA A 36 -23.12 15.04 11.46
N VAL A 37 -22.17 14.18 11.06
CA VAL A 37 -20.94 13.93 11.83
C VAL A 37 -20.13 15.20 12.09
N HIS A 38 -20.09 16.10 11.11
CA HIS A 38 -19.32 17.33 11.23
C HIS A 38 -20.00 18.37 12.12
N SER A 39 -21.33 18.30 12.26
CA SER A 39 -22.14 19.20 13.08
C SER A 39 -22.43 18.68 14.49
N HIS A 40 -22.43 17.35 14.68
CA HIS A 40 -22.78 16.69 15.94
C HIS A 40 -21.62 15.78 16.43
N PRO A 41 -20.78 16.25 17.37
CA PRO A 41 -19.61 15.50 17.85
C PRO A 41 -19.95 14.18 18.56
N GLU A 42 -21.17 14.03 19.08
CA GLU A 42 -21.68 12.80 19.70
C GLU A 42 -21.83 11.66 18.69
N VAL A 43 -22.36 11.97 17.50
CA VAL A 43 -22.49 11.03 16.37
C VAL A 43 -21.12 10.53 15.92
N ALA A 44 -20.12 11.42 15.89
CA ALA A 44 -18.75 11.07 15.55
C ALA A 44 -18.08 10.15 16.59
N THR A 45 -18.56 10.14 17.83
CA THR A 45 -17.98 9.32 18.91
C THR A 45 -18.52 7.88 18.84
N GLU A 46 -19.83 7.73 18.62
CA GLU A 46 -20.44 6.42 18.39
C GLU A 46 -19.97 5.77 17.08
N LEU A 47 -19.81 6.54 16.00
CA LEU A 47 -19.27 6.00 14.76
C LEU A 47 -17.84 5.49 14.89
N ARG A 48 -17.02 6.11 15.75
CA ARG A 48 -15.66 5.62 16.02
C ARG A 48 -15.64 4.31 16.81
N SER A 49 -16.70 3.97 17.54
CA SER A 49 -16.80 2.69 18.24
C SER A 49 -17.16 1.54 17.28
N ILE A 50 -17.90 1.85 16.21
CA ILE A 50 -18.37 0.90 15.19
C ILE A 50 -17.35 0.72 14.05
N LEU A 51 -16.61 1.78 13.72
CA LEU A 51 -15.68 1.80 12.60
C LEU A 51 -14.26 1.49 13.08
N SER A 52 -13.67 0.42 12.53
CA SER A 52 -12.30 0.04 12.83
C SER A 52 -11.32 1.15 12.41
N ALA A 53 -10.34 1.43 13.29
CA ALA A 53 -9.29 2.38 13.01
C ALA A 53 -8.44 1.88 11.84
N ARG A 54 -8.57 2.50 10.67
CA ARG A 54 -7.80 2.15 9.48
C ARG A 54 -6.33 2.53 9.68
N HIS A 55 -5.43 1.60 9.43
CA HIS A 55 -4.00 1.89 9.38
C HIS A 55 -3.70 2.87 8.24
N PRO A 56 -2.87 3.91 8.46
CA PRO A 56 -2.49 4.86 7.41
C PRO A 56 -1.47 4.23 6.45
N SER A 57 -1.89 3.24 5.66
CA SER A 57 -1.04 2.50 4.72
C SER A 57 -0.30 3.42 3.75
N GLN A 58 -0.89 4.56 3.39
CA GLN A 58 -0.29 5.57 2.52
C GLN A 58 1.02 6.15 3.06
N LEU A 59 1.16 6.32 4.38
CA LEU A 59 2.41 6.81 4.98
C LEU A 59 3.52 5.74 4.88
N TYR A 60 3.16 4.48 5.08
CA TYR A 60 4.10 3.37 4.89
C TYR A 60 4.50 3.22 3.42
N GLU A 61 3.54 3.32 2.48
CA GLU A 61 3.79 3.34 1.04
C GLU A 61 4.75 4.46 0.65
N ALA A 62 4.47 5.70 1.04
CA ALA A 62 5.32 6.85 0.72
C ALA A 62 6.73 6.72 1.34
N PHE A 63 6.83 6.17 2.55
CA PHE A 63 8.12 5.98 3.21
C PHE A 63 8.96 4.89 2.53
N PHE A 64 8.40 3.70 2.29
CA PHE A 64 9.15 2.58 1.72
C PHE A 64 9.36 2.72 0.21
N GLU A 65 8.32 3.03 -0.56
CA GLU A 65 8.42 3.17 -2.02
C GLU A 65 9.09 4.50 -2.45
N GLY A 66 9.06 5.52 -1.59
CA GLY A 66 9.71 6.80 -1.82
C GLY A 66 11.09 6.87 -1.19
N ILE A 67 11.14 7.14 0.13
CA ILE A 67 12.36 7.50 0.85
C ILE A 67 13.36 6.34 0.88
N VAL A 68 12.91 5.16 1.30
CA VAL A 68 13.79 3.99 1.45
C VAL A 68 14.28 3.51 0.08
N LEU A 69 13.38 3.38 -0.90
CA LEU A 69 13.75 2.96 -2.25
C LEU A 69 14.73 3.94 -2.90
N PHE A 70 14.50 5.24 -2.77
CA PHE A 70 15.41 6.27 -3.27
C PHE A 70 16.78 6.20 -2.57
N ALA A 71 16.82 6.04 -1.25
CA ALA A 71 18.06 5.95 -0.50
C ALA A 71 18.90 4.72 -0.92
N ILE A 72 18.27 3.56 -1.13
CA ILE A 72 18.94 2.34 -1.61
C ILE A 72 19.55 2.58 -3.00
N LEU A 73 18.76 3.10 -3.94
CA LEU A 73 19.22 3.33 -5.31
C LEU A 73 20.31 4.40 -5.38
N TRP A 74 20.16 5.48 -4.61
CA TRP A 74 21.14 6.54 -4.49
C TRP A 74 22.47 6.01 -3.91
N PHE A 75 22.40 5.20 -2.86
CA PHE A 75 23.58 4.58 -2.26
C PHE A 75 24.31 3.68 -3.26
N VAL A 76 23.60 2.79 -3.96
CA VAL A 76 24.22 1.91 -4.97
C VAL A 76 24.82 2.70 -6.13
N ARG A 77 24.14 3.77 -6.57
CA ARG A 77 24.61 4.68 -7.64
C ARG A 77 25.90 5.40 -7.27
N THR A 78 26.02 5.84 -6.02
CA THR A 78 27.16 6.65 -5.55
C THR A 78 28.36 5.80 -5.14
N ARG A 79 28.14 4.63 -4.53
CA ARG A 79 29.22 3.72 -4.08
C ARG A 79 29.81 2.85 -5.18
N THR A 80 29.08 2.56 -6.25
CA THR A 80 29.53 1.60 -7.27
C THR A 80 29.23 2.08 -8.70
N ARG A 81 30.25 2.01 -9.57
CA ARG A 81 30.05 2.11 -11.03
C ARG A 81 29.42 0.82 -11.54
N GLN A 82 28.11 0.69 -11.34
CA GLN A 82 27.36 -0.47 -11.81
C GLN A 82 27.11 -0.38 -13.33
N PRO A 83 27.07 -1.52 -14.05
CA PRO A 83 26.68 -1.58 -15.44
C PRO A 83 25.23 -1.14 -15.65
N ASN A 84 24.94 -0.63 -16.85
CA ASN A 84 23.59 -0.18 -17.24
C ASN A 84 22.60 -1.35 -17.08
N GLY A 85 21.53 -1.15 -16.31
CA GLY A 85 20.49 -2.15 -16.04
C GLY A 85 20.47 -2.72 -14.61
N VAL A 86 21.58 -2.66 -13.85
CA VAL A 86 21.59 -3.12 -12.44
C VAL A 86 20.71 -2.26 -11.56
N LEU A 87 20.72 -0.93 -11.76
CA LEU A 87 19.88 0.00 -11.00
C LEU A 87 18.38 -0.25 -11.26
N THR A 88 18.01 -0.49 -12.51
CA THR A 88 16.63 -0.81 -12.91
C THR A 88 16.18 -2.15 -12.33
N GLY A 89 17.04 -3.17 -12.37
CA GLY A 89 16.74 -4.45 -11.75
C GLY A 89 16.60 -4.36 -10.22
N LEU A 90 17.46 -3.57 -9.59
CA LEU A 90 17.39 -3.31 -8.14
C LEU A 90 16.11 -2.56 -7.75
N PHE A 91 15.69 -1.58 -8.56
CA PHE A 91 14.42 -0.88 -8.36
C PHE A 91 13.26 -1.86 -8.34
N PHE A 92 13.14 -2.74 -9.34
CA PHE A 92 12.06 -3.71 -9.41
C PHE A 92 12.05 -4.71 -8.26
N ILE A 93 13.23 -5.20 -7.84
CA ILE A 93 13.36 -6.14 -6.71
C ILE A 93 12.96 -5.45 -5.40
N CYS A 94 13.53 -4.28 -5.10
CA CYS A 94 13.22 -3.55 -3.87
C CYS A 94 11.76 -3.12 -3.81
N TYR A 95 11.20 -2.64 -4.92
CA TYR A 95 9.79 -2.28 -5.03
C TYR A 95 8.88 -3.48 -4.72
N ALA A 96 9.15 -4.64 -5.32
CA ALA A 96 8.36 -5.84 -5.09
C ALA A 96 8.42 -6.34 -3.63
N ILE A 97 9.58 -6.25 -3.00
CA ILE A 97 9.74 -6.61 -1.58
C ILE A 97 8.90 -5.66 -0.70
N PHE A 98 8.98 -4.35 -0.92
CA PHE A 98 8.18 -3.39 -0.16
C PHE A 98 6.69 -3.59 -0.38
N ARG A 99 6.26 -3.88 -1.61
CA ARG A 99 4.88 -4.25 -1.94
C ARG A 99 4.41 -5.43 -1.11
N ILE A 100 5.20 -6.52 -1.04
CA ILE A 100 4.85 -7.69 -0.23
C ILE A 100 4.75 -7.32 1.25
N ILE A 101 5.68 -6.52 1.79
CA ILE A 101 5.68 -6.09 3.19
C ILE A 101 4.43 -5.27 3.49
N ILE A 102 4.16 -4.21 2.72
CA ILE A 102 3.03 -3.30 2.92
C ILE A 102 1.70 -4.04 2.80
N GLU A 103 1.60 -4.98 1.86
CA GLU A 103 0.40 -5.78 1.64
C GLU A 103 0.05 -6.65 2.86
N ASN A 104 1.02 -7.08 3.67
CA ASN A 104 0.73 -7.77 4.93
C ASN A 104 0.13 -6.85 6.01
N PHE A 105 0.33 -5.53 5.90
CA PHE A 105 -0.24 -4.53 6.80
C PHE A 105 -1.54 -3.92 6.28
N ARG A 106 -1.93 -4.21 5.03
CA ARG A 106 -3.21 -3.79 4.47
C ARG A 106 -4.27 -4.84 4.80
N GLU A 107 -5.43 -4.38 5.24
CA GLU A 107 -6.62 -5.23 5.27
C GLU A 107 -6.92 -5.69 3.83
N PRO A 108 -7.19 -6.99 3.60
CA PRO A 108 -7.51 -7.50 2.28
C PRO A 108 -8.92 -7.03 1.86
N ASP A 109 -9.02 -5.78 1.44
CA ASP A 109 -10.22 -5.17 0.83
C ASP A 109 -10.47 -5.70 -0.60
N ALA A 110 -9.52 -6.47 -1.17
CA ALA A 110 -9.58 -6.99 -2.52
C ALA A 110 -9.72 -8.52 -2.52
N GLU A 111 -10.58 -9.02 -3.40
CA GLU A 111 -10.75 -10.45 -3.66
C GLU A 111 -9.40 -11.12 -3.91
N LEU A 112 -9.10 -12.13 -3.10
CA LEU A 112 -7.86 -12.90 -3.16
C LEU A 112 -7.73 -13.58 -4.53
N ILE A 113 -6.52 -13.58 -5.09
CA ILE A 113 -6.21 -14.37 -6.28
C ILE A 113 -5.68 -15.72 -5.80
N GLY A 114 -6.59 -16.67 -5.57
CA GLY A 114 -6.25 -17.97 -4.99
C GLY A 114 -5.75 -17.82 -3.53
N PRO A 115 -4.57 -18.35 -3.17
CA PRO A 115 -4.02 -18.21 -1.81
C PRO A 115 -3.25 -16.89 -1.60
N PHE A 116 -3.09 -16.06 -2.62
CA PHE A 116 -2.27 -14.84 -2.57
C PHE A 116 -3.12 -13.59 -2.75
N THR A 117 -2.67 -12.49 -2.15
CA THR A 117 -3.25 -11.19 -2.46
C THR A 117 -2.80 -10.71 -3.84
N ARG A 118 -3.54 -9.77 -4.44
CA ARG A 118 -3.20 -9.19 -5.74
C ARG A 118 -1.80 -8.56 -5.72
N GLY A 119 -1.46 -7.87 -4.63
CA GLY A 119 -0.16 -7.25 -4.44
C GLY A 119 0.98 -8.26 -4.47
N GLN A 120 0.81 -9.41 -3.80
CA GLN A 120 1.80 -10.49 -3.77
C GLN A 120 1.99 -11.14 -5.15
N PHE A 121 0.90 -11.44 -5.87
CA PHE A 121 0.97 -12.05 -7.18
C PHE A 121 1.79 -11.22 -8.18
N PHE A 122 1.52 -9.92 -8.29
CA PHE A 122 2.28 -9.03 -9.18
C PHE A 122 3.74 -8.84 -8.72
N SER A 123 4.00 -8.90 -7.42
CA SER A 123 5.35 -8.76 -6.87
C SER A 123 6.27 -9.90 -7.30
N PHE A 124 5.78 -11.14 -7.39
CA PHE A 124 6.58 -12.26 -7.89
C PHE A 124 7.03 -12.06 -9.35
N PHE A 125 6.14 -11.54 -10.21
CA PHE A 125 6.48 -11.23 -11.59
C PHE A 125 7.52 -10.11 -11.68
N LEU A 126 7.37 -9.07 -10.86
CA LEU A 126 8.33 -7.97 -10.78
C LEU A 126 9.72 -8.41 -10.29
N ILE A 127 9.80 -9.31 -9.31
CA ILE A 127 11.06 -9.90 -8.86
C ILE A 127 11.73 -10.64 -10.03
N ALA A 128 10.98 -11.45 -10.78
CA ALA A 128 11.52 -12.18 -11.92
C ALA A 128 12.09 -11.23 -12.99
N ILE A 129 11.37 -10.15 -13.32
CA ILE A 129 11.86 -9.10 -14.23
C ILE A 129 13.13 -8.45 -13.68
N GLY A 130 13.12 -8.06 -12.40
CA GLY A 130 14.26 -7.40 -11.76
C GLY A 130 15.52 -8.26 -11.76
N VAL A 131 15.39 -9.55 -11.46
CA VAL A 131 16.48 -10.53 -11.55
C VAL A 131 16.97 -10.66 -13.00
N GLY A 132 16.06 -10.72 -13.97
CA GLY A 132 16.40 -10.72 -15.40
C GLY A 132 17.27 -9.52 -15.80
N PHE A 133 16.89 -8.31 -15.37
CA PHE A 133 17.67 -7.09 -15.60
C PHE A 133 19.06 -7.14 -14.96
N VAL A 134 19.18 -7.59 -13.72
CA VAL A 134 20.49 -7.70 -13.04
C VAL A 134 21.39 -8.72 -13.74
N VAL A 135 20.84 -9.89 -14.12
CA VAL A 135 21.61 -10.95 -14.80
C VAL A 135 22.04 -10.48 -16.20
N ALA A 136 21.16 -9.86 -16.97
CA ALA A 136 21.48 -9.32 -18.29
C ALA A 136 22.55 -8.21 -18.21
N ALA A 137 22.42 -7.29 -17.25
CA ALA A 137 23.40 -6.22 -17.04
C ALA A 137 24.79 -6.74 -16.64
N LYS A 138 24.86 -7.84 -15.90
CA LYS A 138 26.13 -8.51 -15.57
C LYS A 138 26.74 -9.27 -16.75
N LYS A 139 25.92 -9.79 -17.67
CA LYS A 139 26.38 -10.49 -18.88
C LYS A 139 26.94 -9.54 -19.96
N HIS A 140 26.46 -8.30 -20.01
CA HIS A 140 26.95 -7.27 -20.94
C HIS A 140 27.55 -6.06 -20.19
N PRO A 141 28.70 -6.22 -19.51
CA PRO A 141 29.34 -5.08 -18.87
C PRO A 141 29.80 -4.07 -19.94
N PRO A 142 29.37 -2.80 -19.88
CA PRO A 142 29.79 -1.76 -20.82
C PRO A 142 31.22 -1.27 -20.55
N PHE A 143 31.89 -1.75 -19.50
CA PHE A 143 33.28 -1.44 -19.20
C PHE A 143 34.17 -2.68 -19.42
N PRO A 144 35.31 -2.55 -20.13
CA PRO A 144 36.27 -3.62 -20.22
C PRO A 144 36.78 -3.96 -18.80
N ARG A 145 36.75 -5.24 -18.46
CA ARG A 145 37.25 -5.77 -17.18
C ARG A 145 38.74 -5.39 -17.08
N LYS A 146 39.14 -4.65 -16.04
CA LYS A 146 40.57 -4.36 -15.79
C LYS A 146 41.32 -5.69 -15.73
N ILE A 147 42.21 -5.93 -16.70
CA ILE A 147 43.12 -7.07 -16.69
C ILE A 147 44.15 -6.78 -15.61
N SER A 148 44.20 -7.58 -14.55
CA SER A 148 45.31 -7.52 -13.60
C SER A 148 46.55 -8.09 -14.29
N SER A 149 47.59 -7.27 -14.44
CA SER A 149 48.95 -7.68 -14.83
C SER A 149 49.67 -8.33 -13.67
#